data_AF-A0AAW3KCJ8-F1
#
_entry.id   AF-A0AAW3KCJ8-F1
#
_cell.length_a   1.000
_cell.length_b   1.000
_cell.length_c   1.000
_cell.angle_alpha   90.00
_cell.angle_beta   90.00
_cell.angle_gamma   90.00
#
_symmetry.space_group_name_H-M   'P 1'
#
loop_
_entity.id
_entity.type
_entity.pdbx_description
1 polymer ?
#
loop_
_entity_poly.entity_id
_entity_poly.type
_entity_poly.pdbx_seq_one_letter_code
_entity_poly.pdbx_strand_id
1 'polypeptide(L)' 'MLAVCRAASRIERNPDEAADWYLHTRIAELDGLTAANLVALGRTNEVMRFLEAIRSGARD' A
#
# COMPACT_ATOMS: atom_id res chain seq x y z
N MET A 1 -8.93 -5.83 1.01
CA MET A 1 -8.05 -6.60 1.91
C MET A 1 -7.06 -7.48 1.12
N LEU A 2 -7.47 -8.63 0.56
CA LEU A 2 -6.56 -9.60 -0.08
C LEU A 2 -5.71 -9.06 -1.25
N ALA A 3 -6.26 -8.20 -2.10
CA ALA A 3 -5.54 -7.67 -3.27
C ALA A 3 -4.37 -6.76 -2.89
N VAL A 4 -4.52 -5.94 -1.83
CA VAL A 4 -3.51 -4.96 -1.40
C VAL A 4 -2.36 -5.67 -0.70
N CYS A 5 -2.65 -6.61 0.22
CA CYS A 5 -1.59 -7.42 0.85
C CYS A 5 -0.79 -8.19 -0.21
N ARG A 6 -1.45 -8.76 -1.23
CA ARG A 6 -0.75 -9.45 -2.32
C ARG A 6 0.12 -8.52 -3.16
N ALA A 7 -0.29 -7.29 -3.38
CA ALA A 7 0.50 -6.28 -4.09
C ALA A 7 1.69 -5.81 -3.25
N ALA A 8 1.49 -5.56 -1.95
CA ALA A 8 2.54 -5.21 -1.01
C ALA A 8 3.58 -6.35 -0.89
N SER A 9 3.15 -7.61 -0.82
CA SER A 9 4.04 -8.79 -0.78
C SER A 9 4.88 -9.01 -2.05
N ARG A 10 4.59 -8.30 -3.14
CA ARG A 10 5.43 -8.31 -4.36
C ARG A 10 6.54 -7.26 -4.30
N ILE A 11 6.44 -6.30 -3.39
CA ILE A 11 7.41 -5.24 -3.16
C ILE A 11 8.27 -5.62 -1.95
N GLU A 12 7.62 -5.89 -0.81
CA GLU A 12 8.26 -6.42 0.39
C GLU A 12 8.08 -7.95 0.44
N ARG A 13 9.17 -8.72 0.59
CA ARG A 13 9.09 -10.18 0.68
C ARG A 13 8.68 -10.65 2.07
N ASN A 14 8.85 -9.81 3.09
CA ASN A 14 8.50 -10.14 4.45
C ASN A 14 7.00 -9.87 4.72
N PRO A 15 6.18 -10.92 4.98
CA PRO A 15 4.74 -10.74 5.20
C PRO A 15 4.41 -9.91 6.45
N ASP A 16 5.24 -9.99 7.50
CA ASP A 16 5.05 -9.21 8.72
C ASP A 16 5.29 -7.71 8.47
N GLU A 17 6.32 -7.36 7.71
CA GLU A 17 6.58 -5.95 7.33
C GLU A 17 5.54 -5.41 6.35
N ALA A 18 5.03 -6.24 5.43
CA ALA A 18 3.93 -5.84 4.55
C ALA A 18 2.63 -5.59 5.34
N ALA A 19 2.38 -6.38 6.39
CA ALA A 19 1.24 -6.18 7.28
C ALA A 19 1.42 -4.95 8.18
N ASP A 20 2.61 -4.76 8.74
CA ASP A 20 2.95 -3.57 9.53
C ASP A 20 2.79 -2.29 8.72
N TRP A 21 3.34 -2.27 7.51
CA TRP A 21 3.16 -1.16 6.57
C TRP A 21 1.68 -0.88 6.29
N TYR A 22 0.91 -1.92 5.98
CA TYR A 22 -0.51 -1.79 5.64
C TYR A 22 -1.33 -1.14 6.77
N LEU A 23 -0.99 -1.46 8.02
CA LEU A 23 -1.71 -1.01 9.21
C LEU A 23 -1.20 0.33 9.77
N HIS A 24 0.12 0.53 9.77
CA HIS A 24 0.76 1.57 10.57
C HIS A 24 1.45 2.66 9.76
N THR A 25 1.83 2.40 8.51
CA THR A 25 2.52 3.40 7.69
C THR A 25 1.53 4.36 7.04
N ARG A 26 1.70 5.66 7.34
CA ARG A 26 0.95 6.74 6.69
C ARG A 26 1.56 7.07 5.34
N ILE A 27 0.72 7.13 4.31
CA ILE A 27 1.13 7.44 2.94
C ILE A 27 0.86 8.93 2.70
N ALA A 28 1.92 9.75 2.67
CA ALA A 28 1.80 11.21 2.55
C ALA A 28 1.07 11.62 1.26
N GLU A 29 1.33 10.93 0.16
CA GLU A 29 0.69 11.16 -1.14
C GLU A 29 -0.80 10.77 -1.18
N LEU A 30 -1.29 10.04 -0.17
CA LEU A 30 -2.69 9.61 -0.04
C LEU A 30 -3.29 10.17 1.25
N ASP A 31 -3.26 11.50 1.38
CA ASP A 31 -3.83 12.27 2.50
C ASP A 31 -3.22 11.93 3.88
N GLY A 32 -2.04 11.32 3.91
CA GLY A 32 -1.43 10.85 5.16
C GLY A 32 -2.18 9.67 5.80
N LEU A 33 -3.01 8.95 5.04
CA LEU A 33 -3.76 7.80 5.52
C LEU A 33 -2.94 6.51 5.37
N THR A 34 -3.28 5.51 6.19
CA THR A 34 -2.71 4.16 6.05
C THR A 34 -3.42 3.41 4.93
N ALA A 35 -2.76 2.38 4.38
CA ALA A 35 -3.39 1.52 3.36
C ALA A 35 -4.68 0.88 3.90
N ALA A 36 -4.71 0.50 5.17
CA ALA A 36 -5.92 0.00 5.84
C ALA A 36 -7.07 1.01 5.83
N ASN A 37 -6.80 2.28 6.19
CA ASN A 37 -7.81 3.34 6.16
C ASN A 37 -8.33 3.59 4.74
N LEU A 38 -7.44 3.64 3.76
CA LEU A 38 -7.81 3.85 2.36
C LEU A 38 -8.68 2.70 1.83
N VAL A 39 -8.36 1.45 2.18
CA VAL A 39 -9.18 0.29 1.83
C VAL A 39 -10.56 0.38 2.50
N ALA A 40 -10.64 0.76 3.77
CA ALA A 40 -11.90 0.93 4.49
C ALA A 40 -12.78 2.04 3.88
N LEU A 41 -12.16 3.08 3.31
CA LEU A 41 -12.84 4.17 2.61
C LEU A 41 -13.21 3.82 1.15
N GLY A 42 -12.95 2.59 0.68
CA GLY A 42 -13.20 2.18 -0.71
C GLY A 42 -12.15 2.68 -1.72
N ARG A 43 -11.11 3.39 -1.26
CA ARG A 43 -10.01 3.94 -2.06
C ARG A 43 -8.93 2.89 -2.41
N THR A 44 -9.33 1.63 -2.55
CA THR A 44 -8.41 0.50 -2.81
C THR A 44 -7.62 0.70 -4.11
N ASN A 45 -8.24 1.27 -5.14
CA ASN A 45 -7.59 1.51 -6.44
C ASN A 45 -6.44 2.50 -6.35
N GLU A 46 -6.52 3.51 -5.48
CA GLU A 46 -5.45 4.50 -5.30
C GLU A 46 -4.24 3.85 -4.63
N VAL A 47 -4.46 3.02 -3.62
CA VAL A 47 -3.38 2.22 -2.98
C VAL A 47 -2.70 1.30 -3.99
N MET A 48 -3.49 0.65 -4.86
CA MET A 48 -2.92 -0.23 -5.89
C MET A 48 -2.08 0.53 -6.91
N ARG A 49 -2.53 1.72 -7.37
CA ARG A 49 -1.75 2.59 -8.25
C ARG A 49 -0.46 3.08 -7.60
N PHE A 50 -0.54 3.43 -6.32
CA PHE A 50 0.62 3.83 -5.52
C PHE A 50 1.67 2.71 -5.44
N LEU A 51 1.24 1.50 -5.12
CA LEU A 51 2.12 0.32 -5.09
C LEU A 51 2.70 0.01 -6.47
N GLU A 52 1.92 0.17 -7.55
CA GLU A 52 2.42 -0.01 -8.91
C GLU A 52 3.47 1.04 -9.30
N ALA A 53 3.29 2.31 -8.90
CA ALA A 53 4.26 3.37 -9.13
C ALA A 53 5.60 3.09 -8.42
N ILE A 54 5.55 2.62 -7.16
CA ILE A 54 6.74 2.18 -6.42
C ILE A 54 7.43 1.03 -7.16
N ARG A 55 6.67 -0.01 -7.55
CA ARG A 55 7.21 -1.18 -8.25
C ARG A 55 7.84 -0.83 -9.61
N SER A 56 7.27 0.15 -10.31
CA SER A 56 7.77 0.57 -11.63
C SER A 56 9.03 1.44 -11.56
N GLY A 57 9.51 1.80 -10.36
CA GLY A 57 10.65 2.70 -10.21
C GLY A 57 10.37 4.12 -10.70
N ALA A 58 9.10 4.50 -10.87
CA ALA A 58 8.69 5.87 -11.21
C ALA A 58 8.80 6.84 -10.01
N ARG A 59 9.46 6.39 -8.94
CA ARG A 59 9.77 7.13 -7.73
C ARG A 59 11.22 7.56 -7.84
N ASP A 60 11.44 8.67 -8.53
CA ASP A 60 12.66 9.46 -8.47
C ASP A 60 12.60 10.37 -7.23
#